data_AF-A0A7S0GBG7-F1
#
_entry.id   AF-A0A7S0GBG7-F1
#
_cell.length_a   1.000
_cell.length_b   1.000
_cell.length_c   1.000
_cell.angle_alpha   90.00
_cell.angle_beta   90.00
_cell.angle_gamma   90.00
#
_symmetry.space_group_name_H-M   'P 1'
#
loop_
_entity.id
_entity.type
_entity.pdbx_description
1 polymer ?
#
loop_
_entity_poly.entity_id
_entity_poly.type
_entity_poly.pdbx_seq_one_letter_code
_entity_poly.pdbx_strand_id
1 'polypeptide(L)'
;TSDILPMFLSQLKSILAFVLSDDKIINDVNRIHSRNDKDGTKQIWNKRYPYLLERIVVTVMRCCIHFFDLHEVKPSLLSSLHLIESLPANFVCELWGRLGCGLAIILRSSYGNFNCKDDWVLMKKLLEKTAQSEPDRGFIFDGIACCVEVASSDENCISGDSSSSQNNEDIKQSLPPLLPEGAEALIGVLLGFISGEHCEVNACIRGPAMGCVEKLQSFISRSNSLAPAAVTDDTGVISSSGSSTQADSILHSTNIPVTVSNETLWMNNATALCKACFSTNDPTSAMHGVDHLQRLLLTTNSESLKDNYWFDVIDMLTSEQPTFENVRVQHCELLGKVLLVMLPYLSSTKENLKHLEEVVHRVSSIVGNNLRDGRSTDNGVGILFEKTVQIVTNMTNVLCMEQFDSSGVGFCSWAGETFLSELKKFGAAGGSARMIAATSNTIKIDVVN
;
A
#
# COMPACT_ATOMS: atom_id res chain seq x y z
N THR A 1 6.94 23.03 39.19
CA THR A 1 6.99 22.84 37.71
C THR A 1 5.68 22.30 37.18
N SER A 2 5.04 21.33 37.87
CA SER A 2 3.67 20.84 37.65
C SER A 2 2.66 21.91 37.19
N ASP A 3 2.56 23.04 37.91
CA ASP A 3 1.47 24.00 37.64
C ASP A 3 1.82 25.08 36.60
N ILE A 4 3.12 25.26 36.32
CA ILE A 4 3.61 26.34 35.45
C ILE A 4 3.50 25.95 33.97
N LEU A 5 3.78 24.69 33.63
CA LEU A 5 3.77 24.22 32.26
C LEU A 5 2.36 24.17 31.64
N PRO A 6 1.31 23.65 32.32
CA PRO A 6 -0.06 23.74 31.85
C PRO A 6 -0.53 25.19 31.71
N MET A 7 -0.17 26.08 32.64
CA MET A 7 -0.50 27.49 32.56
C MET A 7 0.17 28.17 31.34
N PHE A 8 1.43 27.87 31.07
CA PHE A 8 2.15 28.36 29.90
C PHE A 8 1.55 27.86 28.58
N LEU A 9 1.20 26.57 28.51
CA LEU A 9 0.53 26.00 27.33
C LEU A 9 -0.87 26.58 27.13
N SER A 10 -1.60 26.86 28.21
CA SER A 10 -2.89 27.55 28.14
C SER A 10 -2.74 28.99 27.63
N GLN A 11 -1.68 29.69 28.01
CA GLN A 11 -1.36 31.02 27.48
C GLN A 11 -0.98 30.95 26.00
N LEU A 12 -0.13 29.99 25.59
CA LEU A 12 0.19 29.77 24.18
C LEU A 12 -1.06 29.43 23.35
N LYS A 13 -1.93 28.58 23.89
CA LYS A 13 -3.24 28.26 23.29
C LYS A 13 -4.08 29.51 23.12
N SER A 14 -4.13 30.37 24.14
CA SER A 14 -4.89 31.63 24.10
C SER A 14 -4.32 32.62 23.08
N ILE A 15 -2.99 32.70 22.95
CA ILE A 15 -2.32 33.53 21.95
C ILE A 15 -2.58 32.99 20.54
N LEU A 16 -2.47 31.66 20.34
CA LEU A 16 -2.72 31.02 19.06
C LEU A 16 -4.20 31.18 18.66
N ALA A 17 -5.13 30.95 19.58
CA ALA A 17 -6.54 31.19 19.38
C ALA A 17 -6.85 32.66 19.10
N PHE A 18 -6.23 33.61 19.81
CA PHE A 18 -6.39 35.05 19.55
C PHE A 18 -5.94 35.42 18.14
N VAL A 19 -4.78 34.91 17.70
CA VAL A 19 -4.29 35.12 16.33
C VAL A 19 -5.23 34.51 15.30
N LEU A 20 -5.91 33.40 15.63
CA LEU A 20 -6.86 32.72 14.75
C LEU A 20 -8.28 33.30 14.78
N SER A 21 -8.72 33.92 15.87
CA SER A 21 -10.07 34.44 16.08
C SER A 21 -10.26 35.88 15.61
N ASP A 22 -9.21 36.51 15.06
CA ASP A 22 -9.33 37.83 14.47
C ASP A 22 -10.12 37.69 13.16
N ASP A 23 -11.44 37.89 13.24
CA ASP A 23 -12.40 37.85 12.12
C ASP A 23 -11.97 38.72 10.94
N LYS A 24 -11.12 39.72 11.17
CA LYS A 24 -10.53 40.55 10.12
C LYS A 24 -9.54 39.77 9.27
N ILE A 25 -8.75 38.87 9.87
CA ILE A 25 -7.81 37.99 9.17
C ILE A 25 -8.56 36.97 8.33
N ILE A 26 -9.60 36.32 8.87
CA ILE A 26 -10.41 35.33 8.14
C ILE A 26 -11.21 35.99 7.00
N ASN A 27 -11.82 37.15 7.26
CA ASN A 27 -12.59 37.86 6.23
C ASN A 27 -11.70 38.49 5.14
N ASP A 28 -10.50 38.98 5.48
CA ASP A 28 -9.53 39.44 4.48
C ASP A 28 -9.02 38.25 3.64
N VAL A 29 -8.79 37.07 4.24
CA VAL A 29 -8.50 35.79 3.57
C VAL A 29 -9.52 35.44 2.49
N ASN A 30 -10.80 35.49 2.84
CA ASN A 30 -11.87 35.18 1.90
C ASN A 30 -12.08 36.26 0.82
N ARG A 31 -11.81 37.55 1.13
CA ARG A 31 -11.95 38.68 0.19
C ARG A 31 -10.83 38.75 -0.86
N ILE A 32 -9.62 38.29 -0.53
CA ILE A 32 -8.47 38.31 -1.43
C ILE A 32 -8.48 37.08 -2.35
N HIS A 33 -9.05 35.95 -1.91
CA HIS A 33 -9.34 34.81 -2.78
C HIS A 33 -10.31 35.17 -3.91
N SER A 34 -11.36 35.97 -3.65
CA SER A 34 -12.32 36.36 -4.69
C SER A 34 -11.80 37.39 -5.70
N ARG A 35 -10.58 37.93 -5.51
CA ARG A 35 -10.00 38.99 -6.37
C ARG A 35 -8.79 38.56 -7.20
N ASN A 36 -8.16 37.42 -6.90
CA ASN A 36 -6.84 37.06 -7.44
C ASN A 36 -6.82 35.91 -8.47
N ASP A 37 -7.96 35.42 -8.94
CA ASP A 37 -8.01 34.42 -10.03
C ASP A 37 -7.57 34.95 -11.41
N LYS A 38 -7.02 36.18 -11.50
CA LYS A 38 -6.67 36.83 -12.78
C LYS A 38 -5.21 37.26 -12.93
N ASP A 39 -4.40 37.23 -11.88
CA ASP A 39 -2.99 37.59 -11.99
C ASP A 39 -2.14 36.59 -11.21
N GLY A 40 -1.31 35.83 -11.92
CA GLY A 40 -0.43 34.76 -11.41
C GLY A 40 0.73 35.26 -10.54
N THR A 41 0.48 36.20 -9.63
CA THR A 41 1.43 36.64 -8.62
C THR A 41 1.17 35.88 -7.32
N LYS A 42 2.18 35.09 -6.89
CA LYS A 42 2.23 34.43 -5.57
C LYS A 42 1.75 35.41 -4.50
N GLN A 43 0.61 35.12 -3.89
CA GLN A 43 -0.03 35.95 -2.87
C GLN A 43 0.91 36.15 -1.67
N ILE A 44 1.29 37.40 -1.44
CA ILE A 44 1.94 37.86 -0.22
C ILE A 44 0.86 37.93 0.87
N TRP A 45 0.72 36.88 1.68
CA TRP A 45 -0.13 36.91 2.87
C TRP A 45 0.61 37.51 4.09
N ASN A 46 -0.04 38.52 4.67
CA ASN A 46 0.10 39.14 5.99
C ASN A 46 1.44 39.00 6.77
N LYS A 47 2.34 39.95 6.48
CA LYS A 47 3.59 40.28 7.20
C LYS A 47 3.47 40.66 8.68
N ARG A 48 2.29 40.61 9.33
CA ARG A 48 2.15 41.31 10.63
C ARG A 48 2.97 40.66 11.75
N TYR A 49 3.05 39.32 11.83
CA TYR A 49 3.90 38.62 12.82
C TYR A 49 4.36 37.20 12.39
N PRO A 50 4.94 36.97 11.19
CA PRO A 50 5.33 35.63 10.73
C PRO A 50 6.29 34.94 11.71
N TYR A 51 7.29 35.67 12.21
CA TYR A 51 8.26 35.17 13.19
C TYR A 51 7.64 34.79 14.54
N LEU A 52 6.60 35.49 14.98
CA LEU A 52 5.96 35.17 16.26
C LEU A 52 5.21 33.85 16.15
N LEU A 53 4.47 33.65 15.07
CA LEU A 53 3.69 32.44 14.85
C LEU A 53 4.59 31.24 14.57
N GLU A 54 5.65 31.42 13.78
CA GLU A 54 6.72 30.44 13.63
C GLU A 54 7.31 30.03 14.99
N ARG A 55 7.62 31.00 15.86
CA ARG A 55 8.12 30.72 17.21
C ARG A 55 7.10 29.98 18.06
N ILE A 56 5.83 30.35 18.02
CA ILE A 56 4.76 29.65 18.75
C ILE A 56 4.69 28.20 18.29
N VAL A 57 4.62 27.95 16.98
CA VAL A 57 4.56 26.60 16.41
C VAL A 57 5.79 25.79 16.82
N VAL A 58 7.00 26.33 16.65
CA VAL A 58 8.23 25.64 17.06
C VAL A 58 8.27 25.36 18.56
N THR A 59 7.81 26.30 19.39
CA THR A 59 7.73 26.10 20.83
C THR A 59 6.74 24.99 21.17
N VAL A 60 5.56 24.96 20.55
CA VAL A 60 4.60 23.86 20.72
C VAL A 60 5.23 22.53 20.31
N MET A 61 5.91 22.47 19.17
CA MET A 61 6.59 21.24 18.71
C MET A 61 7.68 20.80 19.68
N ARG A 62 8.50 21.71 20.21
CA ARG A 62 9.51 21.39 21.23
C ARG A 62 8.86 20.89 22.52
N CYS A 63 7.78 21.52 22.96
CA CYS A 63 7.02 21.05 24.12
C CYS A 63 6.47 19.65 23.88
N CYS A 64 5.96 19.36 22.67
CA CYS A 64 5.53 18.00 22.33
C CYS A 64 6.71 17.04 22.40
N ILE A 65 7.84 17.31 21.74
CA ILE A 65 9.03 16.44 21.74
C ILE A 65 9.51 16.08 23.16
N HIS A 66 9.49 17.04 24.09
CA HIS A 66 10.07 16.86 25.42
C HIS A 66 9.09 16.42 26.51
N PHE A 67 7.78 16.60 26.31
CA PHE A 67 6.78 16.42 27.36
C PHE A 67 5.57 15.57 26.93
N PHE A 68 5.63 14.88 25.79
CA PHE A 68 4.49 14.07 25.29
C PHE A 68 4.17 12.86 26.17
N ASP A 69 5.18 12.36 26.88
CA ASP A 69 5.12 11.26 27.85
C ASP A 69 4.47 11.67 29.18
N LEU A 70 4.37 12.97 29.47
CA LEU A 70 3.72 13.48 30.67
C LEU A 70 2.19 13.49 30.51
N HIS A 71 1.52 12.48 31.08
CA HIS A 71 0.07 12.32 31.03
C HIS A 71 -0.73 13.58 31.41
N GLU A 72 -0.27 14.35 32.38
CA GLU A 72 -0.92 15.58 32.87
C GLU A 72 -0.97 16.69 31.80
N VAL A 73 0.06 16.75 30.95
CA VAL A 73 0.28 17.85 29.99
C VAL A 73 -0.19 17.45 28.59
N LYS A 74 -0.19 16.15 28.28
CA LYS A 74 -0.58 15.58 26.99
C LYS A 74 -1.89 16.14 26.41
N PRO A 75 -3.01 16.29 27.15
CA PRO A 75 -4.24 16.86 26.58
C PRO A 75 -4.08 18.29 26.06
N SER A 76 -3.25 19.10 26.73
CA SER A 76 -2.96 20.47 26.31
C SER A 76 -2.06 20.51 25.07
N LEU A 77 -1.11 19.57 24.96
CA LEU A 77 -0.25 19.41 23.78
C LEU A 77 -1.07 18.97 22.57
N LEU A 78 -1.92 17.95 22.71
CA LEU A 78 -2.84 17.50 21.67
C LEU A 78 -3.78 18.63 21.22
N SER A 79 -4.35 19.39 22.16
CA SER A 79 -5.16 20.56 21.81
C SER A 79 -4.37 21.63 21.05
N SER A 80 -3.07 21.78 21.33
CA SER A 80 -2.21 22.72 20.62
C SER A 80 -1.86 22.22 19.21
N LEU A 81 -1.64 20.91 19.05
CA LEU A 81 -1.45 20.27 17.76
C LEU A 81 -2.71 20.36 16.89
N HIS A 82 -3.91 20.22 17.47
CA HIS A 82 -5.17 20.46 16.76
C HIS A 82 -5.28 21.90 16.23
N LEU A 83 -4.84 22.89 17.01
CA LEU A 83 -4.83 24.27 16.54
C LEU A 83 -3.84 24.45 15.38
N ILE A 84 -2.67 23.82 15.43
CA ILE A 84 -1.71 23.82 14.32
C ILE A 84 -2.32 23.15 13.06
N GLU A 85 -3.03 22.03 13.24
CA GLU A 85 -3.73 21.35 12.14
C GLU A 85 -4.78 22.25 11.48
N SER A 86 -5.51 23.05 12.28
CA SER A 86 -6.53 23.99 11.80
C SER A 86 -5.98 25.23 11.08
N LEU A 87 -4.66 25.46 11.07
CA LEU A 87 -4.06 26.61 10.40
C LEU A 87 -4.28 26.54 8.87
N PRO A 88 -4.52 27.66 8.17
CA PRO A 88 -4.65 27.67 6.71
C PRO A 88 -3.42 27.08 5.98
N ALA A 89 -3.62 26.29 4.93
CA ALA A 89 -2.52 25.58 4.25
C ALA A 89 -1.40 26.52 3.75
N ASN A 90 -1.78 27.66 3.16
CA ASN A 90 -0.87 28.73 2.73
C ASN A 90 0.00 29.28 3.86
N PHE A 91 -0.47 29.25 5.10
CA PHE A 91 0.31 29.67 6.26
C PHE A 91 1.32 28.61 6.66
N VAL A 92 0.88 27.36 6.69
CA VAL A 92 1.70 26.26 7.18
C VAL A 92 2.88 26.05 6.20
N CYS A 93 2.75 26.31 4.90
CA CYS A 93 3.79 26.04 3.87
C CYS A 93 5.21 26.47 4.27
N GLU A 94 5.39 27.67 4.84
CA GLU A 94 6.70 28.20 5.26
C GLU A 94 7.29 27.49 6.50
N LEU A 95 6.46 26.72 7.20
CA LEU A 95 6.78 26.00 8.43
C LEU A 95 6.84 24.47 8.24
N TRP A 96 6.59 23.94 7.04
CA TRP A 96 6.47 22.48 6.83
C TRP A 96 7.74 21.74 7.20
N GLY A 97 8.93 22.28 6.94
CA GLY A 97 10.16 21.60 7.35
C GLY A 97 10.35 21.49 8.85
N ARG A 98 9.92 22.50 9.61
CA ARG A 98 10.01 22.45 11.07
C ARG A 98 8.93 21.57 11.67
N LEU A 99 7.72 21.64 11.11
CA LEU A 99 6.63 20.78 11.51
C LEU A 99 6.93 19.33 11.20
N GLY A 100 7.35 19.02 9.98
CA GLY A 100 7.64 17.65 9.55
C GLY A 100 8.80 17.03 10.32
N CYS A 101 9.89 17.78 10.52
CA CYS A 101 10.98 17.33 11.40
C CYS A 101 10.49 17.11 12.85
N GLY A 102 9.69 18.02 13.39
CA GLY A 102 9.14 17.87 14.74
C GLY A 102 8.20 16.66 14.87
N LEU A 103 7.33 16.42 13.89
CA LEU A 103 6.41 15.28 13.86
C LEU A 103 7.17 13.96 13.74
N ALA A 104 8.22 13.91 12.90
CA ALA A 104 9.08 12.75 12.78
C ALA A 104 9.77 12.41 14.10
N ILE A 105 10.24 13.41 14.85
CA ILE A 105 10.83 13.22 16.18
C ILE A 105 9.78 12.71 17.17
N ILE A 106 8.57 13.29 17.19
CA ILE A 106 7.47 12.86 18.07
C ILE A 106 7.09 11.40 17.79
N LEU A 107 6.95 11.02 16.51
CA LEU A 107 6.70 9.63 16.14
C LEU A 107 7.82 8.73 16.67
N ARG A 108 9.08 9.08 16.40
CA ARG A 108 10.23 8.26 16.81
C ARG A 108 10.35 8.10 18.32
N SER A 109 10.09 9.15 19.10
CA SER A 109 10.31 9.13 20.55
C SER A 109 9.08 8.76 21.36
N SER A 110 7.87 8.95 20.81
CA SER A 110 6.64 9.01 21.59
C SER A 110 5.43 8.34 20.93
N TYR A 111 5.61 7.53 19.88
CA TYR A 111 4.47 6.86 19.22
C TYR A 111 3.64 6.01 20.19
N GLY A 112 4.29 5.40 21.19
CA GLY A 112 3.64 4.59 22.20
C GLY A 112 2.71 5.36 23.14
N ASN A 113 2.80 6.69 23.14
CA ASN A 113 1.97 7.55 23.97
C ASN A 113 0.67 7.98 23.27
N PHE A 114 0.41 7.60 22.01
CA PHE A 114 -0.89 7.85 21.37
C PHE A 114 -1.89 6.77 21.80
N ASN A 115 -2.95 7.17 22.50
CA ASN A 115 -3.77 6.23 23.28
C ASN A 115 -5.10 5.87 22.63
N CYS A 116 -5.50 6.59 21.58
CA CYS A 116 -6.80 6.42 20.96
C CYS A 116 -6.75 6.70 19.45
N LYS A 117 -7.85 6.39 18.78
CA LYS A 117 -8.01 6.63 17.35
C LYS A 117 -7.89 8.12 16.99
N ASP A 118 -8.45 9.01 17.80
CA ASP A 118 -8.47 10.45 17.50
C ASP A 118 -7.06 11.07 17.51
N ASP A 119 -6.22 10.62 18.44
CA ASP A 119 -4.80 10.95 18.52
C ASP A 119 -4.07 10.62 17.19
N TRP A 120 -4.31 9.42 16.66
CA TRP A 120 -3.72 8.95 15.41
C TRP A 120 -4.32 9.63 14.17
N VAL A 121 -5.61 9.97 14.18
CA VAL A 121 -6.26 10.76 13.13
C VAL A 121 -5.64 12.16 13.05
N LEU A 122 -5.39 12.81 14.18
CA LEU A 122 -4.70 14.10 14.22
C LEU A 122 -3.28 13.97 13.66
N MET A 123 -2.53 12.96 14.11
CA MET A 123 -1.17 12.73 13.64
C MET A 123 -1.14 12.51 12.12
N LYS A 124 -2.02 11.65 11.59
CA LYS A 124 -2.18 11.42 10.15
C LYS A 124 -2.38 12.73 9.38
N LYS A 125 -3.36 13.55 9.78
CA LYS A 125 -3.67 14.82 9.11
C LYS A 125 -2.47 15.78 9.11
N LEU A 126 -1.75 15.86 10.23
CA LEU A 126 -0.55 16.68 10.34
C LEU A 126 0.56 16.19 9.42
N LEU A 127 0.81 14.87 9.37
CA LEU A 127 1.80 14.26 8.49
C LEU A 127 1.45 14.47 7.01
N GLU A 128 0.21 14.19 6.60
CA GLU A 128 -0.28 14.41 5.22
C GLU A 128 -0.12 15.86 4.80
N LYS A 129 -0.49 16.81 5.68
CA LYS A 129 -0.35 18.24 5.42
C LYS A 129 1.11 18.64 5.23
N THR A 130 2.04 18.10 6.02
CA THR A 130 3.47 18.38 5.87
C THR A 130 4.11 17.65 4.69
N ALA A 131 3.61 16.46 4.31
CA ALA A 131 4.12 15.67 3.20
C ALA A 131 3.85 16.30 1.82
N GLN A 132 2.92 17.25 1.76
CA GLN A 132 2.66 18.01 0.54
C GLN A 132 3.93 18.81 0.08
N SER A 133 4.88 19.16 0.97
CA SER A 133 6.08 19.99 0.68
C SER A 133 7.24 19.09 0.32
N GLU A 134 7.79 19.31 -0.87
CA GLU A 134 8.90 18.51 -1.41
C GLU A 134 10.10 18.32 -0.47
N PRO A 135 10.69 19.36 0.14
CA PRO A 135 11.87 19.20 1.01
C PRO A 135 11.61 18.38 2.28
N ASP A 136 10.36 18.25 2.70
CA ASP A 136 10.03 17.76 4.05
C ASP A 136 9.57 16.30 4.04
N ARG A 137 9.25 15.78 2.85
CA ARG A 137 8.83 14.39 2.60
C ARG A 137 9.82 13.36 3.15
N GLY A 138 11.12 13.62 3.00
CA GLY A 138 12.17 12.75 3.51
C GLY A 138 12.10 12.60 5.04
N PHE A 139 11.97 13.71 5.77
CA PHE A 139 11.85 13.67 7.23
C PHE A 139 10.60 12.93 7.69
N ILE A 140 9.46 13.17 7.03
CA ILE A 140 8.21 12.47 7.34
C ILE A 140 8.37 10.97 7.12
N PHE A 141 8.88 10.58 5.95
CA PHE A 141 9.09 9.18 5.63
C PHE A 141 10.06 8.53 6.62
N ASP A 142 11.21 9.15 6.91
CA ASP A 142 12.19 8.63 7.86
C ASP A 142 11.60 8.46 9.27
N GLY A 143 10.74 9.39 9.72
CA GLY A 143 10.02 9.30 10.97
C GLY A 143 9.06 8.10 11.02
N ILE A 144 8.30 7.88 9.95
CA ILE A 144 7.39 6.73 9.81
C ILE A 144 8.19 5.42 9.74
N ALA A 145 9.20 5.34 8.87
CA ALA A 145 10.03 4.15 8.70
C ALA A 145 10.71 3.75 10.02
N CYS A 146 11.26 4.71 10.76
CA CYS A 146 11.84 4.45 12.07
C CYS A 146 10.79 3.96 13.07
N CYS A 147 9.59 4.56 13.10
CA CYS A 147 8.49 4.08 13.93
C CYS A 147 8.11 2.63 13.60
N VAL A 148 8.03 2.28 12.31
CA VAL A 148 7.73 0.92 11.84
C VAL A 148 8.82 -0.06 12.28
N GLU A 149 10.09 0.30 12.12
CA GLU A 149 11.23 -0.54 12.50
C GLU A 149 11.29 -0.80 14.01
N VAL A 150 11.09 0.24 14.82
CA VAL A 150 11.07 0.10 16.28
C VAL A 150 9.89 -0.77 16.72
N ALA A 151 8.69 -0.48 16.21
CA ALA A 151 7.49 -1.26 16.55
C ALA A 151 7.55 -2.72 16.09
N SER A 152 8.31 -3.02 15.03
CA SER A 152 8.49 -4.39 14.52
C SER A 152 9.63 -5.14 15.21
N SER A 153 10.57 -4.46 15.86
CA SER A 153 11.78 -5.07 16.43
C SER A 153 11.53 -5.84 17.73
N ASP A 154 10.53 -5.45 18.50
CA ASP A 154 10.20 -6.11 19.78
C ASP A 154 9.59 -7.51 19.60
N GLU A 155 9.26 -7.90 18.36
CA GLU A 155 8.68 -9.20 18.04
C GLU A 155 9.72 -10.31 17.83
N ASN A 156 10.97 -9.97 17.43
CA ASN A 156 12.03 -10.95 17.20
C ASN A 156 12.74 -11.42 18.48
N CYS A 157 12.42 -10.83 19.65
CA CYS A 157 13.01 -11.21 20.92
C CYS A 157 12.31 -12.40 21.61
N ILE A 158 11.25 -12.98 21.02
CA ILE A 158 10.52 -14.12 21.59
C ILE A 158 11.12 -15.48 21.15
N SER A 159 11.97 -15.52 20.12
CA SER A 159 12.73 -16.73 19.74
C SER A 159 14.17 -16.63 20.25
N GLY A 160 14.48 -17.39 21.29
CA GLY A 160 15.79 -17.38 21.95
C GLY A 160 16.96 -17.71 21.04
N ASP A 161 18.01 -16.89 21.13
CA ASP A 161 19.35 -17.38 21.42
C ASP A 161 20.17 -16.23 22.01
N SER A 162 20.50 -16.37 23.29
CA SER A 162 21.35 -15.45 24.02
C SER A 162 22.81 -15.69 23.61
N SER A 163 23.31 -14.94 22.63
CA SER A 163 24.75 -14.73 22.49
C SER A 163 25.12 -13.41 21.81
N SER A 164 25.79 -12.59 22.62
CA SER A 164 26.83 -11.60 22.27
C SER A 164 26.47 -10.48 21.29
N SER A 165 26.13 -9.31 21.85
CA SER A 165 26.61 -7.99 21.39
C SER A 165 26.29 -6.92 22.46
N GLN A 166 27.05 -6.95 23.56
CA GLN A 166 27.13 -5.81 24.48
C GLN A 166 27.83 -4.67 23.73
N ASN A 167 27.12 -3.57 23.45
CA ASN A 167 27.63 -2.19 23.36
C ASN A 167 26.61 -1.14 22.86
N ASN A 168 25.30 -1.41 22.80
CA ASN A 168 24.28 -0.39 22.44
C ASN A 168 22.98 -0.50 23.29
N GLU A 169 23.09 -0.73 24.60
CA GLU A 169 21.92 -0.99 25.46
C GLU A 169 21.28 0.23 26.16
N ASP A 170 21.79 1.46 26.00
CA ASP A 170 21.27 2.60 26.77
C ASP A 170 20.10 3.39 26.12
N ILE A 171 19.55 2.94 24.98
CA ILE A 171 18.34 3.55 24.36
C ILE A 171 17.39 2.47 23.84
N LYS A 172 17.13 1.45 24.65
CA LYS A 172 15.96 0.57 24.46
C LYS A 172 15.11 0.58 25.72
N GLN A 173 14.59 1.75 26.08
CA GLN A 173 13.31 1.76 26.77
C GLN A 173 12.31 1.16 25.77
N SER A 174 11.80 -0.04 26.05
CA SER A 174 10.84 -0.73 25.19
C SER A 174 9.61 0.15 25.05
N LEU A 175 9.54 0.92 23.96
CA LEU A 175 8.32 1.63 23.60
C LEU A 175 7.23 0.57 23.41
N PRO A 176 6.00 0.84 23.86
CA PRO A 176 4.92 -0.14 23.71
C PRO A 176 4.65 -0.41 22.22
N PRO A 177 4.08 -1.59 21.88
CA PRO A 177 3.77 -1.93 20.50
C PRO A 177 2.83 -0.90 19.87
N LEU A 178 2.97 -0.70 18.56
CA LEU A 178 2.12 0.23 17.81
C LEU A 178 0.65 -0.20 17.90
N LEU A 179 -0.28 0.72 18.12
CA LEU A 179 -1.70 0.38 18.09
C LEU A 179 -2.17 0.09 16.66
N PRO A 180 -3.15 -0.80 16.42
CA PRO A 180 -3.72 -1.04 15.09
C PRO A 180 -4.18 0.24 14.40
N GLU A 181 -4.82 1.16 15.13
CA GLU A 181 -5.25 2.46 14.61
C GLU A 181 -4.07 3.33 14.16
N GLY A 182 -2.93 3.20 14.85
CA GLY A 182 -1.69 3.86 14.44
C GLY A 182 -1.12 3.27 13.17
N ALA A 183 -1.11 1.95 13.05
CA ALA A 183 -0.71 1.29 11.81
C ALA A 183 -1.60 1.69 10.62
N GLU A 184 -2.92 1.72 10.79
CA GLU A 184 -3.86 2.19 9.76
C GLU A 184 -3.61 3.66 9.37
N ALA A 185 -3.38 4.52 10.36
CA ALA A 185 -3.09 5.93 10.15
C ALA A 185 -1.81 6.13 9.32
N LEU A 186 -0.73 5.43 9.69
CA LEU A 186 0.55 5.49 9.00
C LEU A 186 0.48 4.89 7.59
N ILE A 187 -0.25 3.79 7.39
CA ILE A 187 -0.53 3.25 6.05
C ILE A 187 -1.19 4.34 5.20
N GLY A 188 -2.20 5.04 5.72
CA GLY A 188 -2.85 6.13 5.00
C GLY A 188 -1.89 7.18 4.45
N VAL A 189 -0.91 7.62 5.25
CA VAL A 189 0.13 8.57 4.81
C VAL A 189 1.04 7.95 3.74
N LEU A 190 1.46 6.69 3.96
CA LEU A 190 2.33 5.95 3.03
C LEU A 190 1.66 5.72 1.66
N LEU A 191 0.36 5.48 1.62
CA LEU A 191 -0.39 5.37 0.37
C LEU A 191 -0.37 6.65 -0.47
N GLY A 192 -0.32 7.82 0.18
CA GLY A 192 -0.14 9.10 -0.51
C GLY A 192 1.25 9.24 -1.16
N PHE A 193 2.29 8.68 -0.53
CA PHE A 193 3.62 8.59 -1.13
C PHE A 193 3.66 7.64 -2.33
N ILE A 194 3.02 6.48 -2.22
CA ILE A 194 2.97 5.43 -3.27
C ILE A 194 2.16 5.91 -4.48
N SER A 195 0.97 6.47 -4.24
CA SER A 195 0.04 6.94 -5.29
C SER A 195 0.56 8.17 -6.05
N GLY A 196 1.62 8.81 -5.56
CA GLY A 196 2.13 10.06 -6.14
C GLY A 196 1.36 11.31 -5.71
N GLU A 197 0.35 11.20 -4.84
CA GLU A 197 -0.39 12.35 -4.29
C GLU A 197 0.53 13.32 -3.53
N HIS A 198 1.58 12.78 -2.94
CA HIS A 198 2.64 13.56 -2.30
C HIS A 198 3.93 13.56 -3.11
N CYS A 199 3.96 13.05 -4.34
CA CYS A 199 5.24 12.72 -4.98
C CYS A 199 5.13 12.65 -6.51
N GLU A 200 5.21 13.79 -7.19
CA GLU A 200 5.44 13.78 -8.65
C GLU A 200 6.88 13.42 -9.02
N VAL A 201 7.87 13.55 -8.09
CA VAL A 201 9.31 13.59 -8.46
C VAL A 201 10.24 12.63 -7.68
N ASN A 202 9.91 12.18 -6.46
CA ASN A 202 10.83 11.38 -5.62
C ASN A 202 10.56 9.86 -5.69
N ALA A 203 10.94 9.24 -6.80
CA ALA A 203 10.88 7.78 -6.99
C ALA A 203 11.60 7.00 -5.86
N CYS A 204 12.62 7.58 -5.23
CA CYS A 204 13.39 6.95 -4.15
C CYS A 204 12.58 6.61 -2.88
N ILE A 205 11.45 7.28 -2.63
CA ILE A 205 10.62 7.03 -1.44
C ILE A 205 9.56 5.95 -1.69
N ARG A 206 9.09 5.79 -2.94
CA ARG A 206 7.96 4.91 -3.27
C ARG A 206 8.23 3.44 -2.92
N GLY A 207 9.39 2.91 -3.32
CA GLY A 207 9.82 1.54 -2.98
C GLY A 207 9.83 1.29 -1.47
N PRO A 208 10.62 2.05 -0.69
CA PRO A 208 10.65 1.94 0.77
C PRO A 208 9.28 2.11 1.44
N ALA A 209 8.41 2.99 0.92
CA ALA A 209 7.05 3.18 1.44
C ALA A 209 6.18 1.92 1.26
N MET A 210 6.26 1.24 0.11
CA MET A 210 5.56 -0.03 -0.09
C MET A 210 6.02 -1.10 0.91
N GLY A 211 7.33 -1.18 1.19
CA GLY A 211 7.88 -2.06 2.22
C GLY A 211 7.37 -1.74 3.63
N CYS A 212 7.18 -0.47 3.97
CA CYS A 212 6.61 -0.06 5.25
C CYS A 212 5.13 -0.44 5.36
N VAL A 213 4.35 -0.27 4.29
CA VAL A 213 2.92 -0.66 4.26
C VAL A 213 2.77 -2.15 4.51
N GLU A 214 3.58 -2.99 3.87
CA GLU A 214 3.54 -4.44 4.04
C GLU A 214 3.84 -4.87 5.48
N LYS A 215 4.86 -4.26 6.11
CA LYS A 215 5.19 -4.50 7.53
C LYS A 215 4.01 -4.14 8.44
N LEU A 216 3.41 -2.97 8.22
CA LEU A 216 2.26 -2.50 9.01
C LEU A 216 1.01 -3.37 8.80
N GLN A 217 0.77 -3.87 7.59
CA GLN A 217 -0.35 -4.79 7.33
C GLN A 217 -0.15 -6.15 7.99
N SER A 218 1.08 -6.67 7.94
CA SER A 218 1.45 -7.90 8.65
C SER A 218 1.29 -7.73 10.16
N PHE A 219 1.60 -6.55 10.69
CA PHE A 219 1.36 -6.19 12.09
C PHE A 219 -0.13 -6.17 12.44
N ILE A 220 -0.99 -5.51 11.66
CA ILE A 220 -2.45 -5.47 11.88
C ILE A 220 -3.04 -6.89 11.84
N SER A 221 -2.65 -7.68 10.85
CA SER A 221 -3.17 -9.04 10.65
C SER A 221 -2.84 -9.95 11.84
N ARG A 222 -1.62 -9.84 12.38
CA ARG A 222 -1.21 -10.60 13.59
C ARG A 222 -1.91 -10.11 14.84
N SER A 223 -2.05 -8.80 15.01
CA SER A 223 -2.76 -8.20 16.16
C SER A 223 -4.22 -8.67 16.23
N ASN A 224 -4.87 -8.81 15.08
CA ASN A 224 -6.24 -9.32 15.00
C ASN A 224 -6.34 -10.84 15.23
N SER A 225 -5.30 -11.60 14.87
CA SER A 225 -5.24 -13.06 15.10
C SER A 225 -4.99 -13.43 16.57
N LEU A 226 -4.28 -12.58 17.31
CA LEU A 226 -3.97 -12.76 18.73
C LEU A 226 -5.10 -12.29 19.68
N ALA A 227 -6.17 -11.69 19.16
CA ALA A 227 -7.36 -11.43 19.97
C ALA A 227 -7.94 -12.77 20.45
N PRO A 228 -8.19 -12.96 21.77
CA PRO A 228 -8.48 -14.27 22.32
C PRO A 228 -9.77 -14.80 21.71
N ALA A 229 -9.64 -15.81 20.85
CA ALA A 229 -10.71 -16.75 20.60
C ALA A 229 -11.14 -17.26 21.97
N ALA A 230 -12.39 -16.98 22.34
CA ALA A 230 -12.97 -17.47 23.57
C ALA A 230 -12.67 -18.97 23.67
N VAL A 231 -12.01 -19.33 24.76
CA VAL A 231 -11.64 -20.70 25.12
C VAL A 231 -12.87 -21.59 24.98
N THR A 232 -12.89 -22.41 23.94
CA THR A 232 -13.60 -23.68 23.97
C THR A 232 -12.53 -24.75 24.17
N ASP A 233 -12.40 -25.21 25.41
CA ASP A 233 -11.76 -26.48 25.75
C ASP A 233 -12.31 -27.58 24.83
N ASP A 234 -11.45 -28.27 24.08
CA ASP A 234 -11.19 -29.68 24.37
C ASP A 234 -10.10 -30.29 23.46
N THR A 235 -9.13 -30.92 24.10
CA THR A 235 -8.35 -32.10 23.66
C THR A 235 -7.54 -32.06 22.35
N GLY A 236 -6.23 -31.86 22.52
CA GLY A 236 -5.27 -32.97 22.47
C GLY A 236 -4.70 -33.44 21.12
N VAL A 237 -3.37 -33.31 21.02
CA VAL A 237 -2.35 -34.16 20.34
C VAL A 237 -1.51 -33.35 19.35
N ILE A 238 -0.39 -32.84 19.85
CA ILE A 238 0.70 -32.26 19.04
C ILE A 238 1.74 -33.37 18.81
N SER A 239 1.84 -33.82 17.56
CA SER A 239 2.94 -34.65 17.10
C SER A 239 3.97 -33.76 16.40
N SER A 240 5.06 -33.48 17.11
CA SER A 240 6.24 -32.79 16.59
C SER A 240 7.15 -33.76 15.84
N SER A 241 7.42 -33.51 14.56
CA SER A 241 8.66 -33.97 13.91
C SER A 241 8.88 -33.28 12.58
N GLY A 242 10.05 -32.66 12.40
CA GLY A 242 10.54 -32.28 11.07
C GLY A 242 11.45 -31.06 11.08
N SER A 243 12.74 -31.28 11.36
CA SER A 243 13.80 -30.30 11.10
C SER A 243 13.88 -29.96 9.61
N SER A 244 13.71 -28.70 9.24
CA SER A 244 14.05 -28.21 7.92
C SER A 244 14.85 -26.91 8.04
N THR A 245 15.94 -26.88 7.29
CA THR A 245 16.92 -25.81 7.15
C THR A 245 16.29 -24.43 6.92
N GLN A 246 16.88 -23.42 7.57
CA GLN A 246 16.44 -22.03 7.70
C GLN A 246 16.12 -21.29 6.39
N ALA A 247 16.56 -21.82 5.23
CA ALA A 247 16.29 -21.26 3.90
C ALA A 247 14.88 -21.61 3.36
N ASP A 248 14.28 -22.74 3.76
CA ASP A 248 12.94 -23.13 3.28
C ASP A 248 11.80 -22.52 4.12
N SER A 249 12.10 -21.95 5.28
CA SER A 249 11.10 -21.31 6.15
C SER A 249 10.59 -19.96 5.62
N ILE A 250 11.33 -19.32 4.70
CA ILE A 250 10.98 -17.99 4.17
C ILE A 250 9.97 -18.07 3.01
N LEU A 251 9.88 -19.22 2.33
CA LEU A 251 8.90 -19.43 1.25
C LEU A 251 7.59 -20.11 1.73
N HIS A 252 7.60 -20.75 2.91
CA HIS A 252 6.42 -21.43 3.45
C HIS A 252 5.75 -20.73 4.65
N SER A 253 6.34 -19.67 5.20
CA SER A 253 5.70 -18.86 6.26
C SER A 253 4.70 -17.81 5.76
N THR A 254 4.58 -17.60 4.44
CA THR A 254 3.74 -16.58 3.79
C THR A 254 2.42 -17.11 3.18
N ASN A 255 2.14 -18.42 3.28
CA ASN A 255 0.99 -19.03 2.62
C ASN A 255 -0.28 -19.14 3.48
N ILE A 256 -0.36 -18.47 4.62
CA ILE A 256 -1.63 -18.37 5.35
C ILE A 256 -2.45 -17.26 4.68
N PRO A 257 -3.63 -17.56 4.10
CA PRO A 257 -4.49 -16.55 3.53
C PRO A 257 -4.83 -15.50 4.60
N VAL A 258 -4.52 -14.24 4.32
CA VAL A 258 -4.79 -13.13 5.22
C VAL A 258 -6.26 -12.75 5.10
N THR A 259 -6.96 -12.70 6.23
CA THR A 259 -8.33 -12.19 6.30
C THR A 259 -8.31 -10.67 6.36
N VAL A 260 -9.09 -10.03 5.49
CA VAL A 260 -9.18 -8.57 5.46
C VAL A 260 -10.09 -8.08 6.58
N SER A 261 -9.52 -7.30 7.51
CA SER A 261 -10.27 -6.67 8.60
C SER A 261 -10.88 -5.32 8.22
N ASN A 262 -10.31 -4.64 7.21
CA ASN A 262 -10.74 -3.32 6.74
C ASN A 262 -10.72 -3.27 5.20
N GLU A 263 -11.87 -3.55 4.58
CA GLU A 263 -12.02 -3.60 3.12
C GLU A 263 -11.63 -2.28 2.44
N THR A 264 -11.94 -1.14 3.09
CA THR A 264 -11.63 0.19 2.54
C THR A 264 -10.13 0.46 2.53
N LEU A 265 -9.42 0.10 3.61
CA LEU A 265 -7.97 0.24 3.68
C LEU A 265 -7.29 -0.68 2.66
N TRP A 266 -7.77 -1.91 2.54
CA TRP A 266 -7.26 -2.87 1.55
C TRP A 266 -7.44 -2.33 0.13
N MET A 267 -8.61 -1.79 -0.20
CA MET A 267 -8.89 -1.22 -1.52
C MET A 267 -8.01 -0.02 -1.81
N ASN A 268 -7.87 0.90 -0.85
CA ASN A 268 -6.97 2.06 -1.01
C ASN A 268 -5.53 1.62 -1.26
N ASN A 269 -5.07 0.55 -0.60
CA ASN A 269 -3.74 -0.01 -0.83
C ASN A 269 -3.62 -0.61 -2.24
N ALA A 270 -4.58 -1.43 -2.65
CA ALA A 270 -4.62 -2.01 -3.99
C ALA A 270 -4.61 -0.91 -5.06
N THR A 271 -5.43 0.14 -4.92
CA THR A 271 -5.45 1.29 -5.83
C THR A 271 -4.11 2.01 -5.88
N ALA A 272 -3.47 2.27 -4.74
CA ALA A 272 -2.16 2.93 -4.69
C ALA A 272 -1.09 2.10 -5.40
N LEU A 273 -1.06 0.79 -5.17
CA LEU A 273 -0.13 -0.14 -5.81
C LEU A 273 -0.40 -0.26 -7.31
N CYS A 274 -1.66 -0.30 -7.76
CA CYS A 274 -2.01 -0.23 -9.18
C CYS A 274 -1.45 1.05 -9.83
N LYS A 275 -1.66 2.23 -9.20
CA LYS A 275 -1.08 3.50 -9.67
C LYS A 275 0.45 3.42 -9.76
N ALA A 276 1.11 2.77 -8.79
CA ALA A 276 2.55 2.58 -8.82
C ALA A 276 2.99 1.67 -9.99
N CYS A 277 2.25 0.60 -10.31
CA CYS A 277 2.51 -0.28 -11.44
C CYS A 277 2.51 0.47 -12.79
N PHE A 278 1.64 1.47 -12.93
CA PHE A 278 1.50 2.28 -14.15
C PHE A 278 2.38 3.54 -14.14
N SER A 279 3.30 3.67 -13.17
CA SER A 279 4.24 4.79 -13.11
C SER A 279 5.11 4.86 -14.37
N THR A 280 4.96 5.94 -15.14
CA THR A 280 5.66 6.16 -16.41
C THR A 280 7.10 6.63 -16.26
N ASN A 281 7.47 7.10 -15.07
CA ASN A 281 8.72 7.86 -14.86
C ASN A 281 9.87 7.02 -14.31
N ASP A 282 9.58 5.87 -13.70
CA ASP A 282 10.59 5.00 -13.09
C ASP A 282 10.19 3.52 -13.19
N PRO A 283 10.91 2.70 -13.99
CA PRO A 283 10.63 1.28 -14.11
C PRO A 283 10.85 0.53 -12.79
N THR A 284 11.75 1.01 -11.92
CA THR A 284 12.05 0.34 -10.65
C THR A 284 10.86 0.41 -9.70
N SER A 285 10.30 1.62 -9.52
CA SER A 285 9.07 1.83 -8.77
C SER A 285 7.90 1.03 -9.33
N ALA A 286 7.78 0.95 -10.66
CA ALA A 286 6.73 0.19 -11.32
C ALA A 286 6.87 -1.33 -11.06
N MET A 287 8.08 -1.88 -11.14
CA MET A 287 8.36 -3.28 -10.78
C MET A 287 8.04 -3.58 -9.31
N HIS A 288 8.45 -2.69 -8.39
CA HIS A 288 8.10 -2.83 -6.97
C HIS A 288 6.59 -2.78 -6.77
N GLY A 289 5.88 -1.90 -7.47
CA GLY A 289 4.42 -1.85 -7.46
C GLY A 289 3.79 -3.19 -7.83
N VAL A 290 4.26 -3.81 -8.92
CA VAL A 290 3.76 -5.12 -9.37
C VAL A 290 4.05 -6.21 -8.34
N ASP A 291 5.26 -6.25 -7.76
CA ASP A 291 5.63 -7.25 -6.77
C ASP A 291 4.81 -7.14 -5.47
N HIS A 292 4.66 -5.92 -4.94
CA HIS A 292 3.83 -5.68 -3.76
C HIS A 292 2.35 -5.93 -4.03
N LEU A 293 1.84 -5.57 -5.21
CA LEU A 293 0.47 -5.88 -5.60
C LEU A 293 0.23 -7.38 -5.73
N GLN A 294 1.18 -8.11 -6.33
CA GLN A 294 1.13 -9.57 -6.41
C GLN A 294 1.03 -10.19 -5.02
N ARG A 295 1.88 -9.75 -4.09
CA ARG A 295 1.84 -10.24 -2.71
C ARG A 295 0.53 -9.91 -2.03
N LEU A 296 0.02 -8.68 -2.15
CA LEU A 296 -1.28 -8.29 -1.60
C LEU A 296 -2.41 -9.18 -2.13
N LEU A 297 -2.55 -9.32 -3.46
CA LEU A 297 -3.68 -10.01 -4.08
C LEU A 297 -3.64 -11.51 -3.87
N LEU A 298 -2.46 -12.14 -3.97
CA LEU A 298 -2.34 -13.59 -3.88
C LEU A 298 -2.30 -14.13 -2.44
N THR A 299 -2.00 -13.28 -1.45
CA THR A 299 -2.09 -13.67 -0.03
C THR A 299 -3.44 -13.34 0.59
N THR A 300 -4.26 -12.50 -0.05
CA THR A 300 -5.62 -12.19 0.44
C THR A 300 -6.56 -13.37 0.17
N ASN A 301 -7.29 -13.81 1.20
CA ASN A 301 -8.30 -14.85 1.01
C ASN A 301 -9.43 -14.33 0.10
N SER A 302 -9.73 -15.04 -1.00
CA SER A 302 -10.78 -14.68 -1.96
C SER A 302 -12.15 -14.47 -1.31
N GLU A 303 -12.46 -15.26 -0.27
CA GLU A 303 -13.74 -15.20 0.46
C GLU A 303 -13.81 -14.06 1.49
N SER A 304 -12.68 -13.41 1.79
CA SER A 304 -12.63 -12.36 2.83
C SER A 304 -13.07 -10.97 2.35
N LEU A 305 -13.32 -10.82 1.05
CA LEU A 305 -13.73 -9.57 0.41
C LEU A 305 -14.98 -9.80 -0.42
N LYS A 306 -15.84 -8.78 -0.49
CA LYS A 306 -16.96 -8.78 -1.44
C LYS A 306 -16.46 -8.73 -2.88
N ASP A 307 -17.18 -9.41 -3.77
CA ASP A 307 -16.87 -9.52 -5.19
C ASP A 307 -16.61 -8.17 -5.89
N ASN A 308 -17.31 -7.10 -5.49
CA ASN A 308 -17.13 -5.78 -6.08
C ASN A 308 -15.71 -5.22 -5.89
N TYR A 309 -15.07 -5.49 -4.74
CA TYR A 309 -13.68 -5.06 -4.52
C TYR A 309 -12.70 -5.80 -5.43
N TRP A 310 -12.94 -7.10 -5.67
CA TRP A 310 -12.15 -7.88 -6.61
C TRP A 310 -12.32 -7.36 -8.04
N PHE A 311 -13.56 -7.07 -8.45
CA PHE A 311 -13.83 -6.48 -9.75
C PHE A 311 -13.19 -5.11 -9.93
N ASP A 312 -13.29 -4.23 -8.95
CA ASP A 312 -12.68 -2.89 -9.03
C ASP A 312 -11.15 -2.99 -9.24
N VAL A 313 -10.47 -3.93 -8.56
CA VAL A 313 -9.03 -4.14 -8.73
C VAL A 313 -8.68 -4.76 -10.08
N ILE A 314 -9.44 -5.78 -10.52
CA ILE A 314 -9.24 -6.41 -11.83
C ILE A 314 -9.48 -5.39 -12.94
N ASP A 315 -10.45 -4.50 -12.78
CA ASP A 315 -10.75 -3.45 -13.74
C ASP A 315 -9.62 -2.42 -13.82
N MET A 316 -9.05 -2.02 -12.69
CA MET A 316 -7.84 -1.18 -12.66
C MET A 316 -6.64 -1.88 -13.33
N LEU A 317 -6.45 -3.18 -13.10
CA LEU A 317 -5.36 -3.95 -13.72
C LEU A 317 -5.54 -4.13 -15.23
N THR A 318 -6.78 -4.04 -15.73
CA THR A 318 -7.08 -4.30 -17.14
C THR A 318 -7.39 -3.04 -17.96
N SER A 319 -7.53 -1.88 -17.31
CA SER A 319 -7.79 -0.60 -17.97
C SER A 319 -6.56 -0.02 -18.67
N GLU A 320 -5.36 -0.25 -18.12
CA GLU A 320 -4.11 0.32 -18.61
C GLU A 320 -3.00 -0.74 -18.71
N GLN A 321 -1.94 -0.42 -19.46
CA GLN A 321 -0.72 -1.24 -19.49
C GLN A 321 0.48 -0.41 -19.05
N PRO A 322 1.43 -1.01 -18.31
CA PRO A 322 2.69 -0.34 -17.99
C PRO A 322 3.46 0.05 -19.26
N THR A 323 4.24 1.12 -19.18
CA THR A 323 5.01 1.63 -20.33
C THR A 323 6.23 0.75 -20.66
N PHE A 324 6.92 0.26 -19.63
CA PHE A 324 8.19 -0.46 -19.79
C PHE A 324 7.99 -1.95 -20.08
N GLU A 325 8.77 -2.49 -21.01
CA GLU A 325 8.63 -3.87 -21.51
C GLU A 325 8.73 -4.92 -20.40
N ASN A 326 9.74 -4.82 -19.53
CA ASN A 326 9.93 -5.70 -18.38
C ASN A 326 8.78 -5.63 -17.38
N VAL A 327 8.22 -4.44 -17.15
CA VAL A 327 7.07 -4.25 -16.26
C VAL A 327 5.81 -4.83 -16.90
N ARG A 328 5.61 -4.70 -18.22
CA ARG A 328 4.50 -5.33 -18.96
C ARG A 328 4.52 -6.85 -18.83
N VAL A 329 5.71 -7.47 -18.87
CA VAL A 329 5.86 -8.92 -18.63
C VAL A 329 5.39 -9.29 -17.23
N GLN A 330 5.88 -8.61 -16.19
CA GLN A 330 5.49 -8.89 -14.81
C GLN A 330 4.01 -8.62 -14.55
N HIS A 331 3.47 -7.56 -15.14
CA HIS A 331 2.05 -7.23 -15.08
C HIS A 331 1.19 -8.31 -15.76
N CYS A 332 1.61 -8.82 -16.91
CA CYS A 332 0.94 -9.95 -17.58
C CYS A 332 1.01 -11.23 -16.72
N GLU A 333 2.12 -11.47 -16.04
CA GLU A 333 2.27 -12.59 -15.11
C GLU A 333 1.33 -12.45 -13.91
N LEU A 334 1.26 -11.25 -13.32
CA LEU A 334 0.32 -10.91 -12.25
C LEU A 334 -1.12 -11.15 -12.68
N LEU A 335 -1.54 -10.60 -13.84
CA LEU A 335 -2.87 -10.81 -14.40
C LEU A 335 -3.18 -12.30 -14.55
N GLY A 336 -2.23 -13.08 -15.09
CA GLY A 336 -2.38 -14.52 -15.24
C GLY A 336 -2.63 -15.21 -13.90
N LYS A 337 -1.82 -14.92 -12.87
CA LYS A 337 -1.99 -15.49 -11.53
C LYS A 337 -3.31 -15.06 -10.89
N VAL A 338 -3.67 -13.78 -10.95
CA VAL A 338 -4.93 -13.26 -10.40
C VAL A 338 -6.12 -13.92 -11.07
N LEU A 339 -6.15 -14.05 -12.40
CA LEU A 339 -7.24 -14.73 -13.09
C LEU A 339 -7.35 -16.21 -12.74
N LEU A 340 -6.23 -16.91 -12.55
CA LEU A 340 -6.25 -18.31 -12.14
C LEU A 340 -6.86 -18.51 -10.75
N VAL A 341 -6.72 -17.54 -9.84
CA VAL A 341 -7.36 -17.62 -8.51
C VAL A 341 -8.80 -17.09 -8.56
N MET A 342 -9.04 -15.98 -9.26
CA MET A 342 -10.30 -15.25 -9.18
C MET A 342 -11.38 -15.75 -10.15
N LEU A 343 -11.04 -16.25 -11.34
CA LEU A 343 -12.06 -16.71 -12.30
C LEU A 343 -12.89 -17.88 -11.74
N PRO A 344 -12.31 -18.92 -11.13
CA PRO A 344 -13.11 -20.01 -10.55
C PRO A 344 -14.01 -19.52 -9.42
N TYR A 345 -13.48 -18.65 -8.57
CA TYR A 345 -14.19 -18.08 -7.43
C TYR A 345 -15.37 -17.22 -7.90
N LEU A 346 -15.11 -16.17 -8.70
CA LEU A 346 -16.13 -15.21 -9.11
C LEU A 346 -17.16 -15.78 -10.09
N SER A 347 -16.78 -16.77 -10.92
CA SER A 347 -17.70 -17.40 -11.89
C SER A 347 -18.70 -18.36 -11.25
N SER A 348 -18.52 -18.71 -9.97
CA SER A 348 -19.51 -19.49 -9.22
C SER A 348 -20.84 -18.74 -9.05
N THR A 349 -20.80 -17.40 -9.09
CA THR A 349 -21.97 -16.52 -9.04
C THR A 349 -22.42 -16.13 -10.45
N LYS A 350 -23.64 -16.52 -10.85
CA LYS A 350 -24.15 -16.26 -12.21
C LYS A 350 -24.23 -14.78 -12.59
N GLU A 351 -24.49 -13.90 -11.62
CA GLU A 351 -24.60 -12.45 -11.83
C GLU A 351 -23.27 -11.83 -12.29
N ASN A 352 -22.15 -12.47 -11.93
CA ASN A 352 -20.81 -12.02 -12.25
C ASN A 352 -20.37 -12.36 -13.68
N LEU A 353 -21.01 -13.33 -14.34
CA LEU A 353 -20.53 -13.91 -15.60
C LEU A 353 -20.36 -12.86 -16.70
N LYS A 354 -21.32 -11.94 -16.86
CA LYS A 354 -21.25 -10.90 -17.89
C LYS A 354 -20.03 -9.98 -17.69
N HIS A 355 -19.75 -9.59 -16.45
CA HIS A 355 -18.60 -8.74 -16.15
C HIS A 355 -17.29 -9.51 -16.32
N LEU A 356 -17.26 -10.80 -15.96
CA LEU A 356 -16.10 -11.67 -16.20
C LEU A 356 -15.82 -11.87 -17.70
N GLU A 357 -16.84 -11.94 -18.56
CA GLU A 357 -16.65 -11.96 -20.03
C GLU A 357 -15.92 -10.69 -20.50
N GLU A 358 -16.34 -9.52 -20.01
CA GLU A 358 -15.71 -8.23 -20.33
C GLU A 358 -14.25 -8.18 -19.84
N VAL A 359 -13.97 -8.69 -18.64
CA VAL A 359 -12.61 -8.84 -18.10
C VAL A 359 -11.75 -9.74 -18.99
N VAL A 360 -12.23 -10.94 -19.35
CA VAL A 360 -11.49 -11.88 -20.20
C VAL A 360 -11.17 -11.27 -21.56
N HIS A 361 -12.12 -10.53 -22.15
CA HIS A 361 -11.88 -9.81 -23.40
C HIS A 361 -10.83 -8.69 -23.25
N ARG A 362 -10.87 -7.91 -22.17
CA ARG A 362 -9.84 -6.89 -21.89
C ARG A 362 -8.45 -7.53 -21.75
N VAL A 363 -8.33 -8.62 -20.98
CA VAL A 363 -7.05 -9.34 -20.83
C VAL A 363 -6.59 -9.93 -22.16
N SER A 364 -7.49 -10.49 -22.97
CA SER A 364 -7.17 -10.99 -24.30
C SER A 364 -6.62 -9.87 -25.20
N SER A 365 -7.17 -8.66 -25.11
CA SER A 365 -6.62 -7.50 -25.82
C SER A 365 -5.23 -7.13 -25.31
N ILE A 366 -4.98 -7.21 -24.01
CA ILE A 366 -3.65 -6.96 -23.43
C ILE A 366 -2.62 -7.94 -23.97
N VAL A 367 -2.96 -9.23 -23.98
CA VAL A 367 -2.14 -10.30 -24.55
C VAL A 367 -1.85 -10.02 -26.03
N GLY A 368 -2.88 -9.72 -26.83
CA GLY A 368 -2.71 -9.42 -28.25
C GLY A 368 -1.79 -8.23 -28.51
N ASN A 369 -1.87 -7.19 -27.68
CA ASN A 369 -0.98 -6.03 -27.76
C ASN A 369 0.46 -6.40 -27.39
N ASN A 370 0.69 -7.14 -26.31
CA ASN A 370 2.03 -7.60 -25.92
C ASN A 370 2.68 -8.47 -27.01
N LEU A 371 1.92 -9.37 -27.62
CA LEU A 371 2.40 -10.24 -28.71
C LEU A 371 2.70 -9.45 -29.98
N ARG A 372 1.93 -8.40 -30.27
CA ARG A 372 2.18 -7.52 -31.42
C ARG A 372 3.44 -6.69 -31.21
N ASP A 373 3.53 -5.99 -30.08
CA ASP A 373 4.63 -5.08 -29.77
C ASP A 373 5.95 -5.83 -29.58
N GLY A 374 5.92 -7.01 -28.93
CA GLY A 374 7.09 -7.85 -28.74
C GLY A 374 7.67 -8.46 -30.01
N ARG A 375 6.98 -8.33 -31.16
CA ARG A 375 7.50 -8.71 -32.49
C ARG A 375 8.13 -7.55 -33.24
N SER A 376 7.89 -6.32 -32.82
CA SER A 376 8.27 -5.11 -33.55
C SER A 376 9.74 -4.71 -33.37
N THR A 377 10.58 -5.55 -32.77
CA THR A 377 12.01 -5.30 -32.61
C THR A 377 12.80 -5.75 -33.84
N ASP A 378 13.63 -4.85 -34.38
CA ASP A 378 14.47 -5.04 -35.59
C ASP A 378 15.41 -6.27 -35.54
N ASN A 379 15.58 -6.90 -34.36
CA ASN A 379 16.50 -8.02 -34.11
C ASN A 379 15.83 -9.37 -33.80
N GLY A 380 14.53 -9.52 -34.05
CA GLY A 380 13.79 -10.78 -33.85
C GLY A 380 12.73 -10.71 -32.75
N VAL A 381 12.39 -11.87 -32.19
CA VAL A 381 11.35 -12.01 -31.16
C VAL A 381 11.86 -11.43 -29.83
N GLY A 382 11.23 -10.37 -29.34
CA GLY A 382 11.58 -9.71 -28.08
C GLY A 382 11.12 -10.49 -26.84
N ILE A 383 11.68 -10.15 -25.69
CA ILE A 383 11.39 -10.82 -24.41
C ILE A 383 9.92 -10.71 -24.02
N LEU A 384 9.24 -9.60 -24.36
CA LEU A 384 7.80 -9.43 -24.16
C LEU A 384 6.99 -10.50 -24.85
N PHE A 385 7.34 -10.84 -26.09
CA PHE A 385 6.62 -11.88 -26.85
C PHE A 385 6.82 -13.24 -26.20
N GLU A 386 8.08 -13.66 -25.98
CA GLU A 386 8.40 -14.99 -25.44
C GLU A 386 7.74 -15.22 -24.08
N LYS A 387 7.83 -14.23 -23.19
CA LYS A 387 7.25 -14.32 -21.86
C LYS A 387 5.73 -14.29 -21.87
N THR A 388 5.12 -13.46 -22.72
CA THR A 388 3.65 -13.46 -22.88
C THR A 388 3.16 -14.82 -23.39
N VAL A 389 3.82 -15.41 -24.39
CA VAL A 389 3.48 -16.75 -24.88
C VAL A 389 3.57 -17.79 -23.77
N GLN A 390 4.66 -17.78 -22.99
CA GLN A 390 4.85 -18.70 -21.87
C GLN A 390 3.75 -18.57 -20.82
N ILE A 391 3.47 -17.35 -20.36
CA ILE A 391 2.47 -17.04 -19.32
C ILE A 391 1.08 -17.47 -19.79
N VAL A 392 0.67 -17.06 -20.99
CA VAL A 392 -0.68 -17.30 -21.51
C VAL A 392 -0.89 -18.78 -21.85
N THR A 393 0.15 -19.47 -22.32
CA THR A 393 0.09 -20.92 -22.54
C THR A 393 -0.16 -21.66 -21.23
N ASN A 394 0.58 -21.31 -20.17
CA ASN A 394 0.39 -21.91 -18.86
C ASN A 394 -1.02 -21.63 -18.31
N MET A 395 -1.46 -20.37 -18.38
CA MET A 395 -2.80 -19.98 -17.95
C MET A 395 -3.90 -20.74 -18.71
N THR A 396 -3.79 -20.82 -20.03
CA THR A 396 -4.72 -21.57 -20.90
C THR A 396 -4.77 -23.04 -20.51
N ASN A 397 -3.62 -23.67 -20.30
CA ASN A 397 -3.55 -25.09 -19.95
C ASN A 397 -4.24 -25.36 -18.60
N VAL A 398 -4.06 -24.49 -17.60
CA VAL A 398 -4.68 -24.62 -16.27
C VAL A 398 -6.19 -24.37 -16.33
N LEU A 399 -6.63 -23.31 -17.00
CA LEU A 399 -8.06 -22.96 -17.12
C LEU A 399 -8.88 -24.03 -17.86
N CYS A 400 -8.24 -24.82 -18.73
CA CYS A 400 -8.86 -25.92 -19.46
C CYS A 400 -8.82 -27.27 -18.72
N MET A 401 -8.31 -27.32 -17.49
CA MET A 401 -8.34 -28.54 -16.66
C MET A 401 -9.74 -28.77 -16.07
N GLU A 402 -10.19 -30.03 -16.00
CA GLU A 402 -11.54 -30.38 -15.51
C GLU A 402 -11.82 -29.89 -14.07
N GLN A 403 -10.79 -29.80 -13.23
CA GLN A 403 -10.91 -29.33 -11.85
C GLN A 403 -11.34 -27.85 -11.73
N PHE A 404 -11.15 -27.05 -12.80
CA PHE A 404 -11.55 -25.64 -12.86
C PHE A 404 -13.01 -25.46 -13.33
N ASP A 405 -13.66 -26.52 -13.83
CA ASP A 405 -15.05 -26.51 -14.31
C ASP A 405 -16.04 -27.10 -13.29
N SER A 406 -15.67 -27.18 -12.01
CA SER A 406 -16.49 -27.76 -10.94
C SER A 406 -17.86 -27.09 -10.74
N SER A 407 -18.06 -25.87 -11.23
CA SER A 407 -19.34 -25.13 -11.22
C SER A 407 -20.29 -25.51 -12.37
N GLY A 408 -19.84 -26.29 -13.35
CA GLY A 408 -20.66 -26.78 -14.47
C GLY A 408 -21.02 -25.74 -15.54
N VAL A 409 -20.50 -24.51 -15.45
CA VAL A 409 -20.79 -23.42 -16.41
C VAL A 409 -19.81 -23.41 -17.59
N GLY A 410 -18.68 -24.15 -17.50
CA GLY A 410 -17.68 -24.19 -18.58
C GLY A 410 -16.96 -22.86 -18.81
N PHE A 411 -17.13 -21.90 -17.90
CA PHE A 411 -16.66 -20.52 -18.07
C PHE A 411 -15.13 -20.44 -18.10
N CYS A 412 -14.46 -21.15 -17.18
CA CYS A 412 -13.00 -21.21 -17.15
C CYS A 412 -12.45 -21.84 -18.44
N SER A 413 -13.05 -22.94 -18.93
CA SER A 413 -12.62 -23.51 -20.22
C SER A 413 -12.87 -22.56 -21.39
N TRP A 414 -13.98 -21.81 -21.41
CA TRP A 414 -14.24 -20.79 -22.43
C TRP A 414 -13.20 -19.65 -22.39
N ALA A 415 -12.83 -19.18 -21.20
CA ALA A 415 -11.79 -18.17 -21.03
C ALA A 415 -10.44 -18.69 -21.54
N GLY A 416 -10.09 -19.94 -21.20
CA GLY A 416 -8.91 -20.62 -21.72
C GLY A 416 -8.89 -20.69 -23.25
N GLU A 417 -9.99 -21.07 -23.89
CA GLU A 417 -10.11 -21.09 -25.36
C GLU A 417 -10.00 -19.70 -26.00
N THR A 418 -10.51 -18.67 -25.32
CA THR A 418 -10.37 -17.28 -25.76
C THR A 418 -8.90 -16.86 -25.80
N PHE A 419 -8.13 -17.16 -24.74
CA PHE A 419 -6.70 -16.90 -24.71
C PHE A 419 -5.91 -17.76 -25.72
N LEU A 420 -6.30 -19.02 -25.91
CA LEU A 420 -5.71 -19.89 -26.93
C LEU A 420 -5.92 -19.33 -28.35
N SER A 421 -7.11 -18.79 -28.62
CA SER A 421 -7.42 -18.13 -29.90
C SER A 421 -6.48 -16.95 -30.15
N GLU A 422 -6.17 -16.17 -29.12
CA GLU A 422 -5.20 -15.08 -29.23
C GLU A 422 -3.80 -15.60 -29.57
N LEU A 423 -3.32 -16.66 -28.89
CA LEU A 423 -2.04 -17.30 -29.24
C LEU A 423 -2.00 -17.81 -30.70
N LYS A 424 -3.12 -18.36 -31.19
CA LYS A 424 -3.23 -18.87 -32.58
C LYS A 424 -3.09 -17.75 -33.61
N LYS A 425 -3.63 -16.55 -33.37
CA LYS A 425 -3.50 -15.39 -34.29
C LYS A 425 -2.03 -15.04 -34.56
N PHE A 426 -1.16 -15.29 -33.59
CA PHE A 426 0.27 -15.06 -33.70
C PHE A 426 1.07 -16.35 -33.98
N GLY A 427 0.44 -17.51 -34.22
CA GLY A 427 1.16 -18.76 -34.46
C GLY A 427 1.96 -19.27 -33.25
N ALA A 428 1.58 -18.87 -32.03
CA ALA A 428 2.27 -19.19 -30.79
C ALA A 428 1.59 -20.31 -29.96
N ALA A 429 0.60 -20.98 -30.52
CA ALA A 429 -0.23 -21.97 -29.82
C ALA A 429 0.42 -23.37 -29.67
N GLY A 430 1.67 -23.55 -30.13
CA GLY A 430 2.33 -24.87 -30.20
C GLY A 430 2.56 -25.55 -28.83
N GLY A 431 2.64 -24.78 -27.74
CA GLY A 431 2.81 -25.29 -26.38
C GLY A 431 1.51 -25.65 -25.64
N SER A 432 0.34 -25.44 -26.25
CA SER A 432 -0.94 -25.75 -25.60
C SER A 432 -1.17 -27.26 -25.56
N ALA A 433 -1.51 -27.81 -24.39
CA ALA A 433 -1.75 -29.24 -24.20
C ALA A 433 -2.87 -29.77 -25.11
N ARG A 434 -3.90 -28.97 -25.38
CA ARG A 434 -4.98 -29.30 -26.33
C ARG A 434 -4.49 -29.37 -27.77
N MET A 435 -3.59 -28.46 -28.18
CA MET A 435 -2.97 -28.52 -29.50
C MET A 435 -2.01 -29.71 -29.60
N ILE A 436 -1.22 -30.00 -28.57
CA ILE A 436 -0.36 -31.18 -28.53
C ILE A 436 -1.21 -32.46 -28.65
N ALA A 437 -2.30 -32.59 -27.89
CA ALA A 437 -3.23 -33.71 -27.99
C ALA A 437 -3.94 -33.80 -29.35
N ALA A 438 -4.36 -32.67 -29.94
CA ALA A 438 -4.95 -32.63 -31.27
C ALA A 438 -3.94 -33.04 -32.36
N THR A 439 -2.67 -32.64 -32.22
CA THR A 439 -1.61 -33.01 -33.17
C THR A 439 -1.21 -34.48 -33.01
N SER A 440 -1.12 -34.98 -31.77
CA SER A 440 -0.91 -36.41 -31.47
C SER A 440 -2.07 -37.31 -31.92
N ASN A 441 -3.32 -36.82 -31.91
CA ASN A 441 -4.47 -37.57 -32.44
C ASN A 441 -4.59 -37.51 -33.96
N THR A 442 -4.10 -36.44 -34.61
CA THR A 442 -4.02 -36.34 -36.08
C THR A 442 -2.89 -37.21 -36.64
N ILE A 443 -1.85 -37.50 -35.86
CA ILE A 443 -0.85 -38.54 -36.16
C ILE A 443 -1.40 -39.92 -35.71
N LYS A 444 -2.63 -40.25 -36.12
CA LYS A 444 -3.03 -41.66 -36.28
C LYS A 444 -2.81 -41.99 -37.74
N ILE A 445 -1.64 -42.57 -37.97
CA ILE A 445 -1.11 -43.11 -39.21
C ILE A 445 -2.22 -43.84 -39.97
N ASP A 446 -2.52 -43.35 -41.18
CA ASP A 446 -3.07 -44.20 -42.26
C ASP A 446 -2.05 -45.31 -42.52
N VAL A 447 -2.19 -46.41 -41.79
CA VAL A 447 -1.57 -47.68 -42.20
C VAL A 447 -2.44 -48.18 -43.35
N VAL A 448 -2.07 -47.75 -44.55
CA VAL A 448 -2.50 -48.37 -45.80
C VAL A 448 -2.07 -49.84 -45.73
N ASN A 449 -3.05 -50.74 -45.68
CA ASN A 449 -2.87 -52.16 -46.00
C ASN A 449 -3.01 -52.38 -47.50
#